data_AF-A0A2M6ZL13-F1
#
_entry.id   AF-A0A2M6ZL13-F1
#
_cell.length_a   1.000
_cell.length_b   1.000
_cell.length_c   1.000
_cell.angle_alpha   90.00
_cell.angle_beta   90.00
_cell.angle_gamma   90.00
#
_symmetry.space_group_name_H-M   'P 1'
#
loop_
_entity.id
_entity.type
_entity.pdbx_description
1 polymer ?
#
loop_
_entity_poly.entity_id
_entity_poly.type
_entity_poly.pdbx_seq_one_letter_code
_entity_poly.pdbx_strand_id
1 'polypeptide(L)'
;MARTLFAVILLVLLPCSAFANGHAPHLFFDDFTGAALGQNWTVQRPDPNSYALSEGVLTTQTLPGDTWKSNNDYGNLFQFQIPGDLAGQDFMVTLKVSNFNPTQDFQQIDLMAYSG
;
A
#
# COMPACT_ATOMS: atom_id res chain seq x y z
N MET A 1 -55.09 -41.99 16.56
CA MET A 1 -54.70 -40.56 16.66
C MET A 1 -53.24 -40.48 17.07
N ALA A 2 -52.36 -40.05 16.17
CA ALA A 2 -50.99 -39.64 16.50
C ALA A 2 -50.60 -38.52 15.52
N ARG A 3 -50.01 -37.46 16.07
CA ARG A 3 -49.99 -36.09 15.54
C ARG A 3 -48.87 -35.90 14.49
N THR A 4 -49.22 -35.34 13.34
CA THR A 4 -48.27 -34.82 12.36
C THR A 4 -47.64 -33.53 12.92
N LEU A 5 -46.31 -33.49 13.06
CA LEU A 5 -45.60 -32.24 13.30
C LEU A 5 -45.42 -31.48 11.98
N PHE A 6 -45.86 -30.23 11.95
CA PHE A 6 -45.49 -29.28 10.91
C PHE A 6 -44.23 -28.53 11.37
N ALA A 7 -43.12 -28.72 10.66
CA ALA A 7 -41.96 -27.85 10.80
C ALA A 7 -42.20 -26.58 9.97
N VAL A 8 -42.38 -25.44 10.64
CA VAL A 8 -42.37 -24.13 10.00
C VAL A 8 -40.90 -23.73 9.85
N ILE A 9 -40.34 -23.88 8.65
CA ILE A 9 -39.04 -23.31 8.30
C ILE A 9 -39.28 -21.82 8.06
N LEU A 10 -38.90 -20.99 9.04
CA LEU A 10 -38.83 -19.54 8.87
C LEU A 10 -37.62 -19.25 7.96
N LEU A 11 -37.88 -19.12 6.66
CA LEU A 11 -36.88 -18.66 5.69
C LEU A 11 -36.71 -17.15 5.89
N VAL A 12 -35.77 -16.75 6.74
CA VAL A 12 -35.34 -15.34 6.78
C VAL A 12 -34.61 -15.07 5.47
N LEU A 13 -35.31 -14.44 4.52
CA LEU A 13 -34.69 -13.78 3.38
C LEU A 13 -33.84 -12.63 3.92
N LEU A 14 -32.66 -12.93 4.42
CA LEU A 14 -31.60 -11.95 4.46
C LEU A 14 -31.40 -11.53 3.00
N PRO A 15 -31.40 -10.22 2.68
CA PRO A 15 -30.91 -9.81 1.38
C PRO A 15 -29.53 -10.44 1.24
N CYS A 16 -29.40 -11.34 0.27
CA CYS A 16 -28.13 -11.77 -0.22
C CYS A 16 -27.49 -10.50 -0.76
N SER A 17 -26.81 -9.76 0.11
CA SER A 17 -25.78 -8.83 -0.33
C SER A 17 -24.81 -9.72 -1.06
N ALA A 18 -24.96 -9.78 -2.38
CA ALA A 18 -23.88 -10.22 -3.23
C ALA A 18 -22.69 -9.40 -2.74
N PHE A 19 -21.73 -10.05 -2.09
CA PHE A 19 -20.39 -9.53 -2.09
C PHE A 19 -20.04 -9.50 -3.57
N ALA A 20 -20.23 -8.34 -4.20
CA ALA A 20 -19.44 -8.03 -5.36
C ALA A 20 -18.01 -8.41 -4.96
N ASN A 21 -17.28 -9.08 -5.82
CA ASN A 21 -15.81 -9.04 -5.77
C ASN A 21 -15.40 -7.58 -6.05
N GLY A 22 -15.81 -6.68 -5.16
CA GLY A 22 -15.55 -5.28 -5.16
C GLY A 22 -14.26 -5.16 -4.41
N HIS A 23 -13.16 -5.23 -5.15
CA HIS A 23 -11.99 -4.49 -4.71
C HIS A 23 -12.51 -3.08 -4.37
N ALA A 24 -12.36 -2.65 -3.12
CA ALA A 24 -12.66 -1.27 -2.79
C ALA A 24 -11.92 -0.41 -3.83
N PRO A 25 -12.56 0.61 -4.42
CA PRO A 25 -11.88 1.46 -5.40
C PRO A 25 -10.57 1.94 -4.77
N HIS A 26 -9.46 1.73 -5.46
CA HIS A 26 -8.17 2.22 -4.98
C HIS A 26 -8.26 3.74 -4.90
N LEU A 27 -8.12 4.28 -3.69
CA LEU A 27 -8.09 5.73 -3.45
C LEU A 27 -6.89 6.36 -4.16
N PHE A 28 -5.81 5.58 -4.24
CA PHE A 28 -4.64 5.85 -5.04
C PHE A 28 -4.04 4.51 -5.49
N PHE A 29 -3.61 4.45 -6.75
CA PHE A 29 -2.90 3.31 -7.31
C PHE A 29 -1.88 3.84 -8.32
N ASP A 30 -0.64 3.34 -8.22
CA ASP A 30 0.42 3.62 -9.18
C ASP A 30 1.04 2.29 -9.62
N ASP A 31 0.95 2.01 -10.91
CA ASP A 31 1.57 0.85 -11.56
C ASP A 31 2.94 1.16 -12.15
N PHE A 32 3.46 2.37 -11.91
CA PHE A 32 4.75 2.87 -12.36
C PHE A 32 4.97 2.77 -13.88
N THR A 33 3.89 2.82 -14.67
CA THR A 33 3.96 2.80 -16.16
C THR A 33 4.34 4.17 -16.76
N GLY A 34 4.29 5.23 -15.97
CA GLY A 34 4.68 6.58 -16.37
C GLY A 34 6.19 6.73 -16.60
N ALA A 35 6.57 7.71 -17.44
CA ALA A 35 7.97 8.07 -17.68
C ALA A 35 8.65 8.77 -16.47
N ALA A 36 7.85 9.18 -15.48
CA ALA A 36 8.28 9.80 -14.23
C ALA A 36 7.26 9.50 -13.14
N LEU A 37 7.65 9.68 -11.87
CA LEU A 37 6.73 9.59 -10.74
C LEU A 37 5.58 10.61 -10.93
N GLY A 38 4.35 10.16 -10.66
CA GLY A 38 3.17 11.02 -10.69
C GLY A 38 3.23 12.15 -9.66
N GLN A 39 2.40 13.18 -9.85
CA GLN A 39 2.37 14.38 -8.99
C GLN A 39 2.00 14.10 -7.52
N ASN A 40 1.47 12.91 -7.23
CA ASN A 40 1.13 12.48 -5.88
C ASN A 40 2.36 12.02 -5.07
N TRP A 41 3.50 11.84 -5.73
CA TRP A 41 4.75 11.47 -5.07
C TRP A 41 5.60 12.69 -4.75
N THR A 42 6.22 12.66 -3.58
CA THR A 42 7.33 13.54 -3.20
C THR A 42 8.52 12.65 -2.85
N VAL A 43 9.71 12.97 -3.37
CA VAL A 43 10.94 12.27 -3.02
C VAL A 43 11.76 13.18 -2.12
N GLN A 44 11.95 12.76 -0.87
CA GLN A 44 12.82 13.49 0.06
C GLN A 44 14.28 13.10 -0.18
N ARG A 45 15.15 14.11 -0.26
CA ARG A 45 16.60 13.97 -0.51
C ARG A 45 16.88 13.10 -1.75
N PRO A 46 16.40 13.55 -2.92
CA PRO A 46 16.52 12.76 -4.14
C PRO A 46 17.97 12.64 -4.59
N ASP A 47 18.40 11.42 -4.84
CA ASP A 47 19.53 11.09 -5.70
C ASP A 47 18.97 10.40 -6.96
N PRO A 48 18.84 11.14 -8.08
CA PRO A 48 18.22 10.63 -9.30
C PRO A 48 19.02 9.53 -9.99
N ASN A 49 20.26 9.26 -9.55
CA ASN A 49 21.07 8.19 -10.13
C ASN A 49 20.82 6.83 -9.46
N SER A 50 20.12 6.80 -8.33
CA SER A 50 19.88 5.60 -7.53
C SER A 50 18.44 5.10 -7.58
N TYR A 51 17.58 5.71 -8.40
CA TYR A 51 16.29 5.14 -8.75
C TYR A 51 15.89 5.42 -10.21
N ALA A 52 15.07 4.54 -10.77
CA ALA A 52 14.54 4.66 -12.12
C ALA A 52 13.13 4.08 -12.21
N LEU A 53 12.32 4.64 -13.12
CA LEU A 53 11.05 4.08 -13.52
C LEU A 53 11.20 3.46 -14.90
N SER A 54 10.86 2.18 -15.00
CA SER A 54 10.97 1.41 -16.23
C SER A 54 10.05 0.20 -16.15
N GLU A 55 9.39 -0.15 -17.26
CA GLU A 55 8.63 -1.41 -17.40
C GLU A 55 7.57 -1.65 -16.30
N GLY A 56 6.95 -0.59 -15.76
CA GLY A 56 5.95 -0.73 -14.70
C GLY A 56 6.54 -0.99 -13.31
N VAL A 57 7.81 -0.62 -13.09
CA VAL A 57 8.51 -0.82 -11.82
C VAL A 57 9.32 0.42 -11.46
N LEU A 58 9.15 0.89 -10.21
CA LEU A 58 10.14 1.74 -9.55
C LEU A 58 11.29 0.87 -9.03
N THR A 59 12.44 0.94 -9.68
CA THR A 59 13.67 0.31 -9.20
C THR A 59 14.44 1.33 -8.37
N THR A 60 14.84 0.95 -7.15
CA THR A 60 15.68 1.79 -6.28
C THR A 60 16.83 0.99 -5.70
N GLN A 61 17.95 1.65 -5.47
CA GLN A 61 19.09 1.11 -4.74
C GLN A 61 18.98 1.51 -3.27
N THR A 62 19.41 0.64 -2.37
CA THR A 62 19.61 1.01 -0.96
C THR A 62 20.78 1.99 -0.88
N LEU A 63 20.54 3.13 -0.24
CA LEU A 63 21.55 4.15 -0.01
C LEU A 63 22.08 4.09 1.44
N PRO A 64 23.31 4.57 1.70
CA PRO A 64 23.76 4.84 3.05
C PRO A 64 22.83 5.84 3.76
N GLY A 65 22.75 5.73 5.08
CA GLY A 65 21.99 6.64 5.94
C GLY A 65 20.90 5.93 6.73
N ASP A 66 20.26 6.68 7.61
CA ASP A 66 19.19 6.20 8.49
C ASP A 66 18.05 7.22 8.59
N THR A 67 16.86 6.76 8.98
CA THR A 67 15.69 7.56 9.36
C THR A 67 15.57 7.74 10.88
N TRP A 68 16.48 7.15 11.67
CA TRP A 68 16.40 7.04 13.12
C TRP A 68 17.21 8.08 13.92
N LYS A 69 16.50 8.77 14.82
CA LYS A 69 17.07 9.69 15.84
C LYS A 69 18.03 10.73 15.23
N SER A 70 19.28 10.77 15.72
CA SER A 70 20.27 11.77 15.35
C SER A 70 20.87 11.54 13.96
N ASN A 71 20.72 10.34 13.42
CA ASN A 71 21.10 10.01 12.05
C ASN A 71 19.84 10.01 11.22
N ASN A 72 19.55 11.18 10.65
CA ASN A 72 18.42 11.41 9.77
C ASN A 72 18.97 11.88 8.43
N ASP A 73 19.78 11.03 7.80
CA ASP A 73 20.57 11.27 6.59
C ASP A 73 20.23 10.34 5.44
N TYR A 74 19.07 9.66 5.52
CA TYR A 74 18.50 8.84 4.45
C TYR A 74 18.49 9.53 3.07
N GLY A 75 18.53 8.73 2.01
CA GLY A 75 18.29 9.18 0.63
C GLY A 75 17.06 8.49 0.03
N ASN A 76 16.42 9.15 -0.93
CA ASN A 76 15.29 8.62 -1.70
C ASN A 76 14.12 8.07 -0.85
N LEU A 77 13.65 8.85 0.14
CA LEU A 77 12.39 8.50 0.80
C LEU A 77 11.21 8.92 -0.09
N PHE A 78 10.55 7.94 -0.69
CA PHE A 78 9.36 8.12 -1.53
C PHE A 78 8.11 8.27 -0.66
N GLN A 79 7.48 9.42 -0.72
CA GLN A 79 6.30 9.76 0.06
C GLN A 79 5.11 9.93 -0.88
N PHE A 80 3.97 9.38 -0.47
CA PHE A 80 2.68 9.76 -1.00
C PHE A 80 1.87 10.39 0.14
N GLN A 81 1.14 11.46 -0.14
CA GLN A 81 0.31 12.10 0.87
C GLN A 81 -0.99 11.31 1.02
N ILE A 82 -1.32 10.92 2.26
CA ILE A 82 -2.63 10.34 2.55
C ILE A 82 -3.69 11.43 2.27
N PRO A 83 -4.69 11.15 1.42
CA PRO A 83 -5.77 12.10 1.15
C PRO A 83 -6.44 12.59 2.44
N GLY A 84 -6.62 13.91 2.57
CA GLY A 84 -7.11 14.53 3.81
C GLY A 84 -8.56 14.17 4.15
N ASP A 85 -9.35 13.77 3.16
CA ASP A 85 -10.70 13.24 3.33
C ASP A 85 -10.73 11.88 4.07
N LEU A 86 -9.59 11.18 4.16
CA LEU A 86 -9.44 9.94 4.94
C LEU A 86 -9.07 10.17 6.41
N ALA A 87 -8.95 11.42 6.86
CA ALA A 87 -8.60 11.70 8.25
C ALA A 87 -9.61 11.05 9.22
N GLY A 88 -9.10 10.21 10.12
CA GLY A 88 -9.92 9.47 11.09
C GLY A 88 -10.68 8.27 10.52
N GLN A 89 -10.41 7.88 9.27
CA GLN A 89 -10.97 6.68 8.64
C GLN A 89 -9.91 5.56 8.58
N ASP A 90 -10.38 4.31 8.53
CA ASP A 90 -9.52 3.17 8.28
C ASP A 90 -9.16 3.09 6.79
N PHE A 91 -7.89 2.84 6.49
CA PHE A 91 -7.41 2.63 5.14
C PHE A 91 -6.35 1.53 5.11
N MET A 92 -6.09 0.99 3.92
CA MET A 92 -5.07 -0.02 3.69
C MET A 92 -4.08 0.51 2.66
N VAL A 93 -2.79 0.32 2.96
CA VAL A 93 -1.69 0.58 2.04
C VAL A 93 -1.01 -0.74 1.75
N THR A 94 -0.76 -1.00 0.47
CA THR A 94 -0.09 -2.23 0.04
C THR A 94 1.04 -1.84 -0.91
N LEU A 95 2.20 -2.45 -0.71
CA LEU A 95 3.36 -2.33 -1.58
C LEU A 95 3.70 -3.71 -2.11
N LYS A 96 3.85 -3.84 -3.44
CA LYS A 96 4.41 -5.04 -4.04
C LYS A 96 5.91 -4.86 -4.19
N VAL A 97 6.69 -5.67 -3.48
CA VAL A 97 8.14 -5.71 -3.60
C VAL A 97 8.53 -6.95 -4.41
N SER A 98 9.40 -6.75 -5.39
CA SER A 98 10.01 -7.83 -6.18
C SER A 98 11.51 -7.60 -6.26
N ASN A 99 12.26 -8.67 -6.52
CA ASN A 99 13.71 -8.62 -6.74
C ASN A 99 14.50 -7.98 -5.60
N PHE A 100 13.98 -8.04 -4.37
CA PHE A 100 14.72 -7.65 -3.17
C PHE A 100 15.76 -8.72 -2.83
N ASN A 101 17.04 -8.38 -2.99
CA ASN A 101 18.16 -9.29 -2.81
C ASN A 101 19.25 -8.63 -1.94
N PRO A 102 19.02 -8.42 -0.64
CA PRO A 102 20.01 -7.84 0.25
C PRO A 102 21.22 -8.79 0.37
N THR A 103 22.40 -8.20 0.39
CA THR A 103 23.68 -8.91 0.58
C THR A 103 24.24 -8.73 1.99
N GLN A 104 23.64 -7.83 2.77
CA GLN A 104 24.03 -7.51 4.14
C GLN A 104 22.78 -7.33 5.00
N ASP A 105 22.87 -7.68 6.28
CA ASP A 105 21.71 -7.78 7.18
C ASP A 105 21.06 -6.42 7.53
N PHE A 106 21.73 -5.31 7.23
CA PHE A 106 21.21 -3.96 7.47
C PHE A 106 20.51 -3.35 6.25
N GLN A 107 20.51 -4.03 5.09
CA GLN A 107 19.80 -3.53 3.91
C GLN A 107 18.31 -3.84 4.06
N GLN A 108 17.49 -2.80 4.00
CA GLN A 108 16.05 -2.90 4.24
C GLN A 108 15.24 -2.13 3.21
N ILE A 109 13.97 -2.52 3.09
CA ILE A 109 12.91 -1.80 2.40
C ILE A 109 11.69 -1.81 3.33
N ASP A 110 11.14 -0.62 3.60
CA ASP A 110 10.09 -0.47 4.59
C ASP A 110 8.90 0.30 4.00
N LEU A 111 7.70 -0.07 4.46
CA LEU A 111 6.51 0.76 4.34
C LEU A 111 6.26 1.41 5.70
N MET A 112 6.41 2.73 5.78
CA MET A 112 6.37 3.47 7.04
C MET A 112 5.34 4.58 7.00
N ALA A 113 4.63 4.77 8.11
CA ALA A 113 3.94 6.03 8.37
C ALA A 113 5.00 7.06 8.76
N TYR A 114 5.07 8.17 8.04
CA TYR A 114 6.08 9.20 8.24
C TYR A 114 5.43 10.55 8.55
N SER A 115 5.88 11.19 9.63
CA SER A 115 5.63 12.60 9.90
C SER A 115 6.99 13.29 9.95
N GLY A 116 7.24 14.15 8.96
CA GLY A 116 8.42 15.02 8.93
C GLY A 116 8.30 16.21 9.87
#